data_AF-C0NIP5-F1
#
_entry.id   AF-C0NIP5-F1
#
_cell.length_a   1.000
_cell.length_b   1.000
_cell.length_c   1.000
_cell.angle_alpha   90.00
_cell.angle_beta   90.00
_cell.angle_gamma   90.00
#
_symmetry.space_group_name_H-M   'P 1'
#
loop_
_entity.id
_entity.type
_entity.pdbx_description
1 polymer ?
#
loop_
_entity_poly.entity_id
_entity_poly.type
_entity_poly.pdbx_seq_one_letter_code
_entity_poly.pdbx_strand_id
1 'polypeptide(L)'
;MTSQTPEHSKPVRRVDSFLGSLHPIACNDVELGLICCLFRCAFVGSDGVGKTSILYRLFRSKAPPIEDFLNVSDDQAPGGRYGMPSLCDICDHQTLNMELDGKKYALYLRDTSDEASRLRPLAYSNVSIVVICFSVADVNSFHAIESYWLEEINHFHPRGIPKIIIGNKIDRRTQHRASEEEETEKKSKKQQQQQQKKNKTKNKKQLPQLSFRRSDPPLPAHESQSVSREEGMRLAETINAVAYVECSAVTEEGMSDVFRAIQNALGKAQAYSSAPIYCGRPGCTIL
;
A
#
# COMPACT_ATOMS: atom_id res chain seq x y z
N MET A 1 60.91 -21.14 -29.76
CA MET A 1 59.66 -20.37 -29.62
C MET A 1 58.87 -20.99 -28.47
N THR A 2 58.96 -20.33 -27.30
CA THR A 2 57.99 -20.24 -26.17
C THR A 2 57.20 -21.50 -25.76
N SER A 3 57.54 -22.27 -24.69
CA SER A 3 57.59 -22.00 -23.22
C SER A 3 56.21 -21.95 -22.53
N GLN A 4 55.87 -22.96 -21.71
CA GLN A 4 55.79 -22.93 -20.22
C GLN A 4 54.39 -22.55 -19.68
N THR A 5 53.56 -23.51 -19.23
CA THR A 5 53.39 -24.18 -17.90
C THR A 5 52.17 -23.64 -17.09
N PRO A 6 51.53 -24.47 -16.23
CA PRO A 6 50.14 -24.35 -15.79
C PRO A 6 50.00 -23.79 -14.36
N GLU A 7 48.83 -23.26 -13.96
CA GLU A 7 48.53 -23.08 -12.54
C GLU A 7 47.04 -23.00 -12.18
N HIS A 8 46.76 -23.55 -11.00
CA HIS A 8 45.49 -23.63 -10.28
C HIS A 8 44.88 -22.26 -9.93
N SER A 9 43.55 -22.16 -9.96
CA SER A 9 42.77 -21.64 -8.81
C SER A 9 41.25 -21.82 -9.04
N LYS A 10 40.60 -22.59 -8.16
CA LYS A 10 39.16 -22.44 -7.82
C LYS A 10 39.07 -21.36 -6.72
N PRO A 11 37.97 -20.58 -6.55
CA PRO A 11 36.78 -21.11 -5.85
C PRO A 11 35.39 -20.54 -6.25
N VAL A 12 34.37 -21.38 -6.06
CA VAL A 12 33.02 -21.10 -5.50
C VAL A 12 32.25 -19.86 -6.00
N ARG A 13 31.15 -20.05 -6.75
CA ARG A 13 29.88 -19.30 -6.55
C ARG A 13 28.63 -20.12 -6.95
N ARG A 14 27.85 -20.42 -5.90
CA ARG A 14 26.38 -20.50 -5.76
C ARG A 14 25.54 -21.14 -6.88
N VAL A 15 25.01 -22.32 -6.52
CA VAL A 15 23.60 -22.70 -6.68
C VAL A 15 22.67 -21.48 -6.60
N ASP A 16 21.79 -21.30 -7.58
CA ASP A 16 20.43 -20.81 -7.37
C ASP A 16 19.54 -21.15 -8.57
N SER A 17 18.62 -22.07 -8.31
CA SER A 17 17.26 -22.17 -8.86
C SER A 17 17.05 -22.01 -10.37
N PHE A 18 17.03 -23.16 -11.05
CA PHE A 18 16.12 -23.44 -12.16
C PHE A 18 14.66 -23.24 -11.68
N LEU A 19 14.14 -22.01 -11.72
CA LEU A 19 12.72 -21.71 -11.41
C LEU A 19 12.20 -20.61 -12.36
N GLY A 20 11.61 -21.07 -13.47
CA GLY A 20 10.32 -20.57 -13.94
C GLY A 20 10.22 -19.13 -14.43
N SER A 21 10.82 -18.81 -15.58
CA SER A 21 10.33 -17.73 -16.44
C SER A 21 9.08 -18.22 -17.20
N LEU A 22 7.94 -18.34 -16.50
CA LEU A 22 6.65 -18.54 -17.16
C LEU A 22 6.11 -17.17 -17.53
N HIS A 23 6.30 -16.81 -18.81
CA HIS A 23 5.57 -15.74 -19.49
C HIS A 23 4.06 -15.88 -19.23
N PRO A 24 3.29 -14.78 -19.23
CA PRO A 24 1.84 -14.91 -19.31
C PRO A 24 1.52 -15.70 -20.58
N ILE A 25 0.83 -16.82 -20.39
CA ILE A 25 0.40 -17.72 -21.47
C ILE A 25 -0.56 -16.90 -22.34
N ALA A 26 -0.09 -16.44 -23.50
CA ALA A 26 -0.95 -15.88 -24.53
C ALA A 26 -1.74 -17.05 -25.13
N CYS A 27 -3.02 -17.14 -24.81
CA CYS A 27 -3.90 -18.12 -25.42
C CYS A 27 -4.25 -17.63 -26.83
N ASN A 28 -3.49 -18.11 -27.82
CA ASN A 28 -3.88 -18.04 -29.22
C ASN A 28 -4.85 -19.19 -29.48
N ASP A 29 -6.11 -19.06 -29.06
CA ASP A 29 -7.18 -19.87 -29.65
C ASP A 29 -8.53 -19.15 -29.52
N VAL A 30 -9.17 -19.08 -30.68
CA VAL A 30 -10.41 -18.41 -31.01
C VAL A 30 -11.58 -19.28 -30.55
N GLU A 31 -12.71 -18.67 -30.18
CA GLU A 31 -14.06 -19.27 -30.17
C GLU A 31 -14.68 -19.83 -28.87
N LEU A 32 -14.12 -19.55 -27.70
CA LEU A 32 -14.88 -19.63 -26.43
C LEU A 32 -14.56 -18.37 -25.64
N GLY A 33 -15.50 -17.85 -24.83
CA GLY A 33 -15.35 -16.60 -24.06
C GLY A 33 -14.31 -16.65 -22.93
N LEU A 34 -13.14 -17.24 -23.23
CA LEU A 34 -12.00 -17.50 -22.39
C LEU A 34 -11.25 -16.22 -22.12
N ILE A 35 -10.90 -16.06 -20.86
CA ILE A 35 -9.99 -15.05 -20.34
C ILE A 35 -8.63 -15.25 -21.03
N CYS A 36 -8.20 -14.28 -21.84
CA CYS A 36 -7.08 -14.44 -22.76
C CYS A 36 -5.71 -14.35 -22.08
N CYS A 37 -5.60 -13.56 -21.01
CA CYS A 37 -4.32 -13.33 -20.34
C CYS A 37 -4.49 -13.24 -18.83
N LEU A 38 -3.48 -13.77 -18.13
CA LEU A 38 -3.42 -13.85 -16.70
C LEU A 38 -2.37 -12.90 -16.14
N PHE A 39 -2.80 -11.98 -15.29
CA PHE A 39 -1.92 -11.03 -14.61
C PHE A 39 -2.02 -11.21 -13.11
N ARG A 40 -0.94 -10.86 -12.39
CA ARG A 40 -0.89 -10.90 -10.92
C ARG A 40 -0.66 -9.49 -10.39
N CYS A 41 -1.46 -9.11 -9.41
CA CYS A 41 -1.39 -7.83 -8.72
C CYS A 41 -1.19 -8.08 -7.21
N ALA A 42 -0.12 -7.55 -6.64
CA ALA A 42 0.12 -7.63 -5.19
C ALA A 42 -0.22 -6.32 -4.51
N PHE A 43 -0.99 -6.40 -3.42
CA PHE A 43 -1.28 -5.29 -2.52
C PHE A 43 -0.27 -5.33 -1.36
N VAL A 44 0.50 -4.27 -1.20
CA VAL A 44 1.52 -4.12 -0.15
C VAL A 44 1.34 -2.80 0.59
N GLY A 45 1.99 -2.66 1.74
CA GLY A 45 1.80 -1.52 2.63
C GLY A 45 1.73 -1.97 4.09
N SER A 46 1.86 -1.02 5.02
CA SER A 46 1.86 -1.30 6.46
C SER A 46 0.55 -1.95 6.92
N ASP A 47 0.59 -2.63 8.05
CA ASP A 47 -0.61 -3.26 8.57
C ASP A 47 -1.62 -2.25 9.11
N GLY A 48 -2.91 -2.60 8.97
CA GLY A 48 -4.00 -1.70 9.30
C GLY A 48 -4.27 -0.59 8.29
N VAL A 49 -3.47 -0.36 7.23
CA VAL A 49 -3.75 0.69 6.22
C VAL A 49 -5.03 0.45 5.41
N GLY A 50 -5.52 -0.80 5.37
CA GLY A 50 -6.80 -1.18 4.77
C GLY A 50 -6.71 -1.90 3.42
N LYS A 51 -5.59 -2.59 3.14
CA LYS A 51 -5.37 -3.42 1.94
C LYS A 51 -6.52 -4.42 1.72
N THR A 52 -6.81 -5.23 2.74
CA THR A 52 -7.91 -6.22 2.75
C THR A 52 -9.28 -5.56 2.56
N SER A 53 -9.50 -4.38 3.17
CA SER A 53 -10.77 -3.66 3.04
C SER A 53 -10.99 -3.14 1.62
N ILE A 54 -9.94 -2.63 0.96
CA ILE A 54 -10.00 -2.20 -0.45
C ILE A 54 -10.31 -3.41 -1.34
N LEU A 55 -9.60 -4.53 -1.13
CA LEU A 55 -9.83 -5.77 -1.88
C LEU A 55 -11.30 -6.21 -1.75
N TYR A 56 -11.82 -6.32 -0.53
CA TYR A 56 -13.22 -6.68 -0.29
C TYR A 56 -14.20 -5.78 -1.07
N ARG A 57 -13.93 -4.46 -1.15
CA ARG A 57 -14.77 -3.52 -1.90
C ARG A 57 -14.66 -3.69 -3.42
N LEU A 58 -13.50 -4.04 -3.95
CA LEU A 58 -13.35 -4.34 -5.38
C LEU A 58 -14.21 -5.55 -5.80
N PHE A 59 -14.41 -6.52 -4.90
CA PHE A 59 -15.22 -7.71 -5.18
C PHE A 59 -16.70 -7.56 -4.87
N ARG A 60 -17.13 -6.49 -4.20
CA ARG A 60 -18.53 -6.32 -3.78
C ARG A 60 -19.52 -6.15 -4.92
N SER A 61 -19.05 -5.91 -6.15
CA SER A 61 -19.87 -6.04 -7.37
C SER A 61 -20.32 -7.50 -7.65
N LYS A 62 -19.75 -8.49 -6.96
CA LYS A 62 -20.10 -9.92 -7.03
C LYS A 62 -20.43 -10.57 -5.67
N ALA A 63 -20.32 -9.84 -4.56
CA ALA A 63 -20.68 -10.41 -3.26
C ALA A 63 -22.23 -10.47 -3.16
N PRO A 64 -22.81 -11.57 -2.64
CA PRO A 64 -24.24 -11.62 -2.38
C PRO A 64 -24.66 -10.43 -1.50
N PRO A 65 -25.89 -9.90 -1.66
CA PRO A 65 -26.42 -8.88 -0.77
C PRO A 65 -26.26 -9.31 0.70
N ILE A 66 -26.01 -8.33 1.60
CA ILE A 66 -25.89 -8.53 3.05
C ILE A 66 -27.07 -9.32 3.65
N GLU A 67 -28.20 -9.38 2.95
CA GLU A 67 -29.41 -10.11 3.31
C GLU A 67 -29.18 -11.61 3.57
N ASP A 68 -28.11 -12.21 3.05
CA ASP A 68 -27.76 -13.61 3.33
C ASP A 68 -27.10 -13.82 4.73
N PHE A 69 -26.79 -12.75 5.46
CA PHE A 69 -26.20 -12.79 6.81
C PHE A 69 -27.18 -12.34 7.90
N LEU A 70 -28.48 -12.46 7.65
CA LEU A 70 -29.51 -12.32 8.68
C LEU A 70 -29.35 -13.43 9.72
N ASN A 71 -28.86 -13.08 10.91
CA ASN A 71 -28.96 -13.76 12.23
C ASN A 71 -27.63 -13.89 12.99
N VAL A 72 -26.88 -12.80 13.17
CA VAL A 72 -25.92 -12.72 14.27
C VAL A 72 -26.30 -11.55 15.16
N SER A 73 -26.92 -11.87 16.29
CA SER A 73 -27.27 -10.92 17.35
C SER A 73 -26.03 -10.24 17.93
N ASP A 74 -26.11 -8.93 18.10
CA ASP A 74 -25.04 -7.96 18.39
C ASP A 74 -24.28 -8.11 19.73
N ASP A 75 -24.61 -9.07 20.60
CA ASP A 75 -24.26 -8.95 22.03
C ASP A 75 -23.23 -9.92 22.62
N GLN A 76 -22.46 -10.68 21.81
CA GLN A 76 -21.42 -11.58 22.37
C GLN A 76 -20.12 -11.67 21.54
N ALA A 77 -19.38 -10.56 21.39
CA ALA A 77 -17.93 -10.64 21.19
C ALA A 77 -17.22 -9.33 21.58
N PRO A 78 -16.40 -9.30 22.65
CA PRO A 78 -15.56 -8.15 22.93
C PRO A 78 -14.43 -8.12 21.88
N GLY A 79 -14.62 -7.31 20.83
CA GLY A 79 -13.66 -7.15 19.73
C GLY A 79 -14.24 -7.16 18.32
N GLY A 80 -15.56 -7.30 18.17
CA GLY A 80 -16.26 -7.33 16.88
C GLY A 80 -16.16 -6.02 16.08
N ARG A 81 -15.06 -5.83 15.36
CA ARG A 81 -15.08 -5.06 14.11
C ARG A 81 -15.87 -5.91 13.13
N TYR A 82 -16.95 -5.36 12.57
CA TYR A 82 -17.75 -5.82 11.42
C TYR A 82 -17.46 -7.25 10.94
N GLY A 83 -18.50 -8.09 10.88
CA GLY A 83 -18.50 -9.47 10.35
C GLY A 83 -17.90 -9.67 8.95
N MET A 84 -16.61 -9.39 8.84
CA MET A 84 -15.73 -9.68 7.75
C MET A 84 -15.02 -10.95 8.19
N PRO A 85 -15.18 -12.08 7.47
CA PRO A 85 -14.40 -13.26 7.78
C PRO A 85 -12.92 -12.87 7.78
N SER A 86 -12.17 -13.30 8.79
CA SER A 86 -10.73 -13.15 8.79
C SER A 86 -10.20 -13.90 7.56
N LEU A 87 -9.89 -13.18 6.49
CA LEU A 87 -9.09 -13.66 5.36
C LEU A 87 -7.64 -13.80 5.87
N CYS A 88 -7.49 -14.75 6.79
CA CYS A 88 -6.30 -15.11 7.52
C CYS A 88 -6.44 -16.61 7.69
N ASP A 89 -5.94 -17.34 6.70
CA ASP A 89 -5.09 -18.51 6.90
C ASP A 89 -4.52 -18.90 5.54
N ILE A 90 -3.33 -18.36 5.22
CA ILE A 90 -2.47 -18.81 4.13
C ILE A 90 -3.05 -18.56 2.73
N CYS A 91 -2.81 -17.36 2.19
CA CYS A 91 -2.69 -17.16 0.73
C CYS A 91 -3.97 -17.12 -0.13
N ASP A 92 -5.09 -16.57 0.35
CA ASP A 92 -6.26 -16.34 -0.52
C ASP A 92 -5.93 -15.32 -1.61
N HIS A 93 -5.87 -15.81 -2.84
CA HIS A 93 -5.87 -14.99 -4.03
C HIS A 93 -7.31 -14.82 -4.48
N GLN A 94 -7.63 -13.64 -5.01
CA GLN A 94 -8.96 -13.39 -5.57
C GLN A 94 -8.82 -12.97 -7.02
N THR A 95 -9.66 -13.50 -7.90
CA THR A 95 -9.60 -13.21 -9.33
C THR A 95 -10.59 -12.12 -9.70
N LEU A 96 -10.08 -10.95 -10.04
CA LEU A 96 -10.87 -9.84 -10.57
C LEU A 96 -10.92 -9.94 -12.10
N ASN A 97 -12.12 -10.07 -12.66
CA ASN A 97 -12.31 -10.06 -14.10
C ASN A 97 -12.39 -8.62 -14.59
N MET A 98 -11.59 -8.26 -15.57
CA MET A 98 -11.53 -6.91 -16.13
C MET A 98 -11.63 -6.98 -17.65
N GLU A 99 -12.20 -5.95 -18.25
CA GLU A 99 -12.23 -5.78 -19.70
C GLU A 99 -11.43 -4.52 -20.07
N LEU A 100 -10.56 -4.66 -21.07
CA LEU A 100 -9.78 -3.57 -21.64
C LEU A 100 -9.74 -3.76 -23.16
N ASP A 101 -10.19 -2.76 -23.90
CA ASP A 101 -10.24 -2.77 -25.38
C ASP A 101 -10.96 -3.99 -25.97
N GLY A 102 -12.07 -4.41 -25.34
CA GLY A 102 -12.87 -5.57 -25.75
C GLY A 102 -12.25 -6.94 -25.41
N LYS A 103 -11.06 -6.97 -24.80
CA LYS A 103 -10.41 -8.20 -24.34
C LYS A 103 -10.66 -8.41 -22.84
N LYS A 104 -10.95 -9.65 -22.46
CA LYS A 104 -11.19 -10.06 -21.07
C LYS A 104 -9.90 -10.56 -20.42
N TYR A 105 -9.64 -10.06 -19.22
CA TYR A 105 -8.46 -10.35 -18.41
C TYR A 105 -8.88 -10.86 -17.03
N ALA A 106 -8.10 -11.81 -16.50
CA ALA A 106 -8.17 -12.20 -15.10
C ALA A 106 -6.96 -11.63 -14.37
N LEU A 107 -7.24 -10.81 -13.36
CA LEU A 107 -6.23 -10.26 -12.49
C LEU A 107 -6.30 -10.99 -11.14
N TYR A 108 -5.29 -11.79 -10.85
CA TYR A 108 -5.09 -12.42 -9.55
C TYR A 108 -4.60 -11.37 -8.56
N LEU A 109 -5.48 -10.97 -7.65
CA LEU A 109 -5.17 -10.07 -6.55
C LEU A 109 -4.61 -10.86 -5.38
N ARG A 110 -3.49 -10.38 -4.85
CA ARG A 110 -2.84 -10.96 -3.68
C ARG A 110 -2.80 -9.94 -2.56
N ASP A 111 -3.50 -10.25 -1.47
CA ASP A 111 -3.37 -9.51 -0.23
C ASP A 111 -2.08 -9.94 0.49
N THR A 112 -1.40 -8.98 1.13
CA THR A 112 -0.20 -9.26 1.92
C THR A 112 -0.31 -8.61 3.29
N SER A 113 0.47 -9.08 4.25
CA SER A 113 0.62 -8.45 5.56
C SER A 113 2.06 -7.96 5.73
N ASP A 114 2.21 -6.87 6.47
CA ASP A 114 3.50 -6.35 6.90
C ASP A 114 4.19 -7.29 7.89
N GLU A 115 3.45 -7.90 8.82
CA GLU A 115 4.03 -8.90 9.74
C GLU A 115 4.54 -10.17 9.03
N ALA A 116 4.08 -10.46 7.81
CA ALA A 116 4.45 -11.66 7.05
C ALA A 116 5.78 -11.55 6.27
N SER A 117 6.76 -10.77 6.73
CA SER A 117 7.99 -10.42 5.98
C SER A 117 8.76 -11.62 5.38
N ARG A 118 8.79 -12.77 6.07
CA ARG A 118 9.49 -13.98 5.59
C ARG A 118 8.77 -14.68 4.44
N LEU A 119 7.43 -14.57 4.36
CA LEU A 119 6.60 -15.26 3.37
C LEU A 119 6.12 -14.31 2.27
N ARG A 120 6.09 -13.00 2.52
CA ARG A 120 5.70 -11.96 1.56
C ARG A 120 6.44 -12.04 0.23
N PRO A 121 7.74 -12.39 0.16
CA PRO A 121 8.43 -12.64 -1.11
C PRO A 121 7.72 -13.59 -2.08
N LEU A 122 6.98 -14.58 -1.57
CA LEU A 122 6.20 -15.51 -2.40
C LEU A 122 5.07 -14.81 -3.16
N ALA A 123 4.58 -13.68 -2.63
CA ALA A 123 3.57 -12.86 -3.28
C ALA A 123 4.10 -12.11 -4.50
N TYR A 124 5.42 -11.88 -4.62
CA TYR A 124 6.04 -11.15 -5.74
C TYR A 124 6.33 -12.01 -6.96
N SER A 125 6.24 -13.34 -6.84
CA SER A 125 6.49 -14.25 -7.97
C SER A 125 5.53 -13.98 -9.14
N ASN A 126 6.10 -13.60 -10.29
CA ASN A 126 5.39 -13.25 -11.53
C ASN A 126 4.35 -12.12 -11.36
N VAL A 127 4.54 -11.25 -10.37
CA VAL A 127 3.71 -10.04 -10.24
C VAL A 127 3.99 -9.10 -11.40
N SER A 128 2.91 -8.59 -11.98
CA SER A 128 2.94 -7.66 -13.10
C SER A 128 2.52 -6.24 -12.70
N ILE A 129 1.84 -6.10 -11.57
CA ILE A 129 1.35 -4.82 -11.03
C ILE A 129 1.52 -4.85 -9.51
N VAL A 130 2.00 -3.77 -8.91
CA VAL A 130 1.97 -3.62 -7.45
C VAL A 130 1.12 -2.43 -7.06
N VAL A 131 0.24 -2.63 -6.08
CA VAL A 131 -0.53 -1.59 -5.43
C VAL A 131 0.09 -1.36 -4.04
N ILE A 132 0.58 -0.16 -3.80
CA ILE A 132 1.18 0.25 -2.53
C ILE A 132 0.15 1.09 -1.78
N CYS A 133 -0.32 0.60 -0.64
CA CYS A 133 -1.32 1.26 0.18
C CYS A 133 -0.67 1.92 1.40
N PHE A 134 -1.13 3.12 1.73
CA PHE A 134 -0.90 3.75 3.03
C PHE A 134 -2.21 4.31 3.55
N SER A 135 -2.25 4.71 4.83
CA SER A 135 -3.39 5.44 5.38
C SER A 135 -3.09 6.92 5.43
N VAL A 136 -3.99 7.78 4.94
CA VAL A 136 -3.78 9.23 4.99
C VAL A 136 -3.74 9.81 6.41
N ALA A 137 -4.23 9.05 7.40
CA ALA A 137 -4.17 9.39 8.82
C ALA A 137 -2.95 8.78 9.54
N ASP A 138 -2.06 8.10 8.80
CA ASP A 138 -0.84 7.50 9.35
C ASP A 138 0.36 7.90 8.46
N VAL A 139 1.02 8.98 8.85
CA VAL A 139 2.18 9.54 8.16
C VAL A 139 3.35 8.54 8.12
N ASN A 140 3.50 7.67 9.12
CA ASN A 140 4.55 6.64 9.11
C ASN A 140 4.32 5.62 7.99
N SER A 141 3.06 5.22 7.77
CA SER A 141 2.71 4.31 6.67
C SER A 141 3.00 4.92 5.29
N PHE A 142 3.00 6.25 5.17
CA PHE A 142 3.36 6.97 3.96
C PHE A 142 4.87 7.02 3.75
N HIS A 143 5.65 7.37 4.77
CA HIS A 143 7.12 7.34 4.70
C HIS A 143 7.68 5.94 4.44
N ALA A 144 7.01 4.90 4.96
CA ALA A 144 7.38 3.50 4.73
C ALA A 144 7.38 3.11 3.23
N ILE A 145 6.66 3.86 2.38
CA ILE A 145 6.63 3.60 0.93
C ILE A 145 8.05 3.70 0.36
N GLU A 146 8.70 4.85 0.54
CA GLU A 146 10.04 5.07 -0.01
C GLU A 146 11.11 4.30 0.75
N SER A 147 11.00 4.26 2.09
CA SER A 147 12.06 3.69 2.93
C SER A 147 12.09 2.16 2.98
N TYR A 148 11.02 1.48 2.57
CA TYR A 148 10.93 0.02 2.72
C TYR A 148 10.20 -0.65 1.55
N TRP A 149 8.94 -0.26 1.28
CA TRP A 149 8.11 -0.96 0.29
C TRP A 149 8.72 -0.91 -1.11
N LEU A 150 9.26 0.25 -1.53
CA LEU A 150 9.93 0.39 -2.82
C LEU A 150 11.22 -0.41 -2.90
N GLU A 151 12.03 -0.42 -1.86
CA GLU A 151 13.26 -1.23 -1.83
C GLU A 151 12.93 -2.71 -1.99
N GLU A 152 11.92 -3.20 -1.26
CA GLU A 152 11.46 -4.58 -1.34
C GLU A 152 10.91 -4.92 -2.73
N ILE A 153 10.02 -4.09 -3.29
CA ILE A 153 9.47 -4.34 -4.65
C ILE A 153 10.58 -4.33 -5.70
N ASN A 154 11.49 -3.35 -5.64
CA ASN A 154 12.57 -3.22 -6.62
C ASN A 154 13.60 -4.35 -6.49
N HIS A 155 13.77 -4.93 -5.29
CA HIS A 155 14.58 -6.14 -5.10
C HIS A 155 14.05 -7.32 -5.92
N PHE A 156 12.74 -7.57 -5.89
CA PHE A 156 12.12 -8.67 -6.65
C PHE A 156 11.84 -8.34 -8.12
N HIS A 157 11.71 -7.05 -8.46
CA HIS A 157 11.42 -6.56 -9.81
C HIS A 157 12.41 -5.47 -10.26
N PRO A 158 13.71 -5.81 -10.47
CA PRO A 158 14.75 -4.82 -10.77
C PRO A 158 14.58 -4.12 -12.13
N ARG A 159 13.83 -4.72 -13.06
CA ARG A 159 13.47 -4.08 -14.35
C ARG A 159 12.33 -3.06 -14.20
N GLY A 160 11.71 -3.00 -13.03
CA GLY A 160 10.51 -2.22 -12.78
C GLY A 160 9.24 -2.95 -13.25
N ILE A 161 8.15 -2.68 -12.55
CA ILE A 161 6.78 -3.04 -12.90
C ILE A 161 5.87 -1.84 -12.61
N PRO A 162 4.71 -1.74 -13.28
CA PRO A 162 3.67 -0.77 -12.96
C PRO A 162 3.35 -0.73 -11.45
N LYS A 163 3.43 0.47 -10.86
CA LYS A 163 3.09 0.72 -9.46
C LYS A 163 1.87 1.64 -9.37
N ILE A 164 0.95 1.39 -8.44
CA ILE A 164 -0.13 2.30 -8.09
C ILE A 164 0.04 2.66 -6.62
N ILE A 165 -0.09 3.94 -6.27
CA ILE A 165 -0.13 4.37 -4.86
C ILE A 165 -1.59 4.64 -4.48
N ILE A 166 -2.03 4.08 -3.36
CA ILE A 166 -3.36 4.33 -2.78
C ILE A 166 -3.23 4.95 -1.39
N GLY A 167 -3.73 6.18 -1.23
CA GLY A 167 -3.97 6.82 0.06
C GLY A 167 -5.36 6.47 0.57
N ASN A 168 -5.46 5.52 1.49
CA ASN A 168 -6.73 5.05 2.03
C ASN A 168 -7.16 5.79 3.30
N LYS A 169 -8.44 5.64 3.66
CA LYS A 169 -9.10 6.18 4.84
C LYS A 169 -9.23 7.70 4.82
N ILE A 170 -9.56 8.27 3.66
CA ILE A 170 -9.78 9.72 3.53
C ILE A 170 -10.89 10.26 4.42
N ASP A 171 -11.84 9.42 4.83
CA ASP A 171 -12.85 9.71 5.85
C ASP A 171 -12.25 10.17 7.19
N ARG A 172 -11.00 9.79 7.49
CA ARG A 172 -10.31 10.20 8.71
C ARG A 172 -9.62 11.54 8.62
N ARG A 173 -9.33 12.05 7.40
CA ARG A 173 -8.64 13.34 7.22
C ARG A 173 -9.47 14.51 7.77
N THR A 174 -10.80 14.47 7.61
CA THR A 174 -11.72 15.47 8.15
C THR A 174 -11.91 15.36 9.66
N GLN A 175 -11.88 14.13 10.20
CA GLN A 175 -11.97 13.90 11.65
C GLN A 175 -10.78 14.48 12.41
N HIS A 176 -9.58 14.42 11.83
CA HIS A 176 -8.40 15.07 12.43
C HIS A 176 -8.58 16.59 12.54
N ARG A 177 -9.09 17.25 11.49
CA ARG A 177 -9.38 18.70 11.53
C ARG A 177 -10.36 19.05 12.65
N ALA A 178 -11.44 18.28 12.80
CA ALA A 178 -12.40 18.50 13.88
C ALA A 178 -11.79 18.26 15.28
N SER A 179 -10.98 17.20 15.44
CA SER A 179 -10.32 16.91 16.73
C SER A 179 -9.29 17.98 17.12
N GLU A 180 -8.56 18.54 16.15
CA GLU A 180 -7.60 19.62 16.37
C GLU A 180 -8.30 20.93 16.76
N GLU A 181 -9.42 21.27 16.11
CA GLU A 181 -10.26 22.41 16.47
C GLU A 181 -10.82 22.26 17.88
N GLU A 182 -11.31 21.08 18.26
CA GLU A 182 -11.76 20.82 19.62
C GLU A 182 -10.63 20.90 20.65
N GLU A 183 -9.44 20.36 20.36
CA GLU A 183 -8.30 20.42 21.26
C GLU A 183 -7.77 21.84 21.44
N THR A 184 -7.68 22.61 20.36
CA THR A 184 -7.25 24.01 20.39
C THR A 184 -8.26 24.87 21.16
N GLU A 185 -9.56 24.61 21.01
CA GLU A 185 -10.60 25.28 21.78
C GLU A 185 -10.52 24.88 23.28
N LYS A 186 -10.34 23.60 23.60
CA LYS A 186 -10.14 23.10 24.98
C LYS A 186 -8.88 23.69 25.62
N LYS A 187 -7.77 23.81 24.89
CA LYS A 187 -6.51 24.45 25.34
C LYS A 187 -6.71 25.95 25.59
N SER A 188 -7.40 26.65 24.68
CA SER A 188 -7.73 28.08 24.81
C SER A 188 -8.63 28.35 26.03
N LYS A 189 -9.69 27.54 26.23
CA LYS A 189 -10.56 27.62 27.41
C LYS A 189 -9.80 27.34 28.72
N LYS A 190 -8.89 26.35 28.75
CA LYS A 190 -8.04 26.05 29.92
C LYS A 190 -7.06 27.20 30.24
N GLN A 191 -6.44 27.81 29.24
CA GLN A 191 -5.56 28.96 29.44
C GLN A 191 -6.31 30.18 29.98
N GLN A 192 -7.51 30.48 29.45
CA GLN A 192 -8.36 31.56 29.96
C GLN A 192 -8.79 31.30 31.42
N GLN A 193 -9.17 30.07 31.78
CA GLN A 193 -9.51 29.72 33.16
C GLN A 193 -8.31 29.81 34.12
N GLN A 194 -7.10 29.47 33.68
CA GLN A 194 -5.89 29.62 34.50
C GLN A 194 -5.49 31.09 34.69
N GLN A 195 -5.67 31.94 33.69
CA GLN A 195 -5.45 33.40 33.82
C GLN A 195 -6.49 34.06 34.74
N GLN A 196 -7.75 33.64 34.69
CA GLN A 196 -8.79 34.13 35.60
C GLN A 196 -8.58 33.67 37.06
N LYS A 197 -8.06 32.46 37.30
CA LYS A 197 -7.72 31.98 38.66
C LYS A 197 -6.50 32.71 39.26
N LYS A 198 -5.51 33.10 38.45
CA LYS A 198 -4.34 33.86 38.94
C LYS A 198 -4.66 35.31 39.35
N ASN A 199 -5.74 35.91 38.84
CA ASN A 199 -6.13 37.27 39.20
C ASN A 199 -6.97 37.37 40.50
N LYS A 200 -7.44 36.25 41.06
CA LYS A 200 -8.20 36.23 42.34
C LYS A 200 -7.37 35.98 43.59
N THR A 201 -6.05 35.79 43.47
CA THR A 201 -5.16 35.49 44.61
C THR A 201 -3.99 36.48 44.67
N LYS A 202 -4.29 37.78 44.65
CA LYS A 202 -3.35 38.84 45.04
C LYS A 202 -3.76 39.36 46.42
N ASN A 203 -3.38 38.66 47.48
CA ASN A 203 -3.21 39.19 48.85
C ASN A 203 -2.91 38.07 49.87
N LYS A 204 -1.64 37.67 50.01
CA LYS A 204 -0.96 37.38 51.30
C LYS A 204 0.44 36.80 51.08
N LYS A 205 1.44 37.63 51.43
CA LYS A 205 2.76 37.38 52.06
C LYS A 205 3.69 36.27 51.49
N GLN A 206 4.83 36.77 51.03
CA GLN A 206 6.15 36.15 50.77
C GLN A 206 6.65 35.13 51.80
N LEU A 207 7.33 34.08 51.31
CA LEU A 207 8.75 33.82 51.61
C LEU A 207 9.37 32.90 50.52
N PRO A 208 10.63 33.09 50.08
CA PRO A 208 11.14 32.52 48.82
C PRO A 208 12.01 31.28 49.01
N GLN A 209 11.98 30.37 48.02
CA GLN A 209 13.03 29.37 47.79
C GLN A 209 13.28 29.29 46.27
N LEU A 210 14.53 29.51 45.89
CA LEU A 210 15.06 29.77 44.55
C LEU A 210 15.52 28.48 43.84
N SER A 211 15.22 28.41 42.53
CA SER A 211 15.99 27.77 41.44
C SER A 211 16.29 26.25 41.52
N PHE A 212 16.10 25.44 40.48
CA PHE A 212 16.62 25.62 39.12
C PHE A 212 15.71 24.99 38.06
N ARG A 213 15.58 25.72 36.94
CA ARG A 213 14.95 25.31 35.68
C ARG A 213 15.77 24.21 34.99
N ARG A 214 15.09 23.31 34.31
CA ARG A 214 15.30 23.11 32.86
C ARG A 214 13.94 23.15 32.20
N SER A 215 13.69 24.23 31.48
CA SER A 215 12.59 24.30 30.52
C SER A 215 13.03 23.52 29.30
N ASP A 216 12.36 22.40 29.02
CA ASP A 216 12.52 21.70 27.76
C ASP A 216 12.18 22.65 26.59
N PRO A 217 12.91 22.59 25.46
CA PRO A 217 12.58 23.37 24.28
C PRO A 217 11.15 23.02 23.80
N PRO A 218 10.38 23.98 23.27
CA PRO A 218 9.15 23.65 22.57
C PRO A 218 9.51 22.77 21.35
N LEU A 219 8.95 21.56 21.28
CA LEU A 219 8.99 20.72 20.08
C LEU A 219 8.50 21.55 18.87
N PRO A 220 9.15 21.46 17.70
CA PRO A 220 8.77 22.24 16.53
C PRO A 220 7.32 21.96 16.12
N ALA A 221 6.66 23.02 15.67
CA ALA A 221 5.22 23.08 15.40
C ALA A 221 4.77 22.04 14.36
N HIS A 222 3.80 21.21 14.77
CA HIS A 222 2.83 20.48 13.95
C HIS A 222 3.34 19.99 12.57
N GLU A 223 4.12 18.91 12.55
CA GLU A 223 4.10 18.01 11.39
C GLU A 223 2.63 17.60 11.17
N SER A 224 2.07 17.93 10.00
CA SER A 224 0.67 17.65 9.66
C SER A 224 0.31 16.22 10.03
N GLN A 225 -0.70 16.03 10.88
CA GLN A 225 -1.09 14.70 11.37
C GLN A 225 -1.68 13.79 10.26
N SER A 226 -1.91 14.34 9.07
CA SER A 226 -2.41 13.62 7.92
C SER A 226 -1.62 13.98 6.67
N VAL A 227 -1.42 13.01 5.80
CA VAL A 227 -0.79 13.18 4.50
C VAL A 227 -1.74 13.91 3.57
N SER A 228 -1.27 15.00 2.96
CA SER A 228 -2.00 15.77 1.95
C SER A 228 -2.06 15.06 0.59
N ARG A 229 -3.03 15.44 -0.23
CA ARG A 229 -3.16 14.90 -1.59
C ARG A 229 -1.96 15.26 -2.44
N GLU A 230 -1.43 16.46 -2.26
CA GLU A 230 -0.28 16.98 -2.99
C GLU A 230 1.00 16.20 -2.64
N GLU A 231 1.21 15.81 -1.39
CA GLU A 231 2.32 14.93 -0.99
C GLU A 231 2.23 13.56 -1.66
N GLY A 232 1.04 12.94 -1.66
CA GLY A 232 0.84 11.66 -2.33
C GLY A 232 1.04 11.72 -3.85
N MET A 233 0.60 12.80 -4.49
CA MET A 233 0.84 13.03 -5.93
C MET A 233 2.33 13.21 -6.24
N ARG A 234 3.06 14.02 -5.45
CA ARG A 234 4.51 14.21 -5.64
C ARG A 234 5.29 12.91 -5.46
N LEU A 235 4.91 12.08 -4.49
CA LEU A 235 5.51 10.77 -4.31
C LEU A 235 5.28 9.88 -5.54
N ALA A 236 4.04 9.82 -6.02
CA ALA A 236 3.70 9.04 -7.21
C ALA A 236 4.47 9.47 -8.46
N GLU A 237 4.67 10.77 -8.66
CA GLU A 237 5.51 11.32 -9.74
C GLU A 237 6.97 10.90 -9.56
N THR A 238 7.51 11.06 -8.36
CA THR A 238 8.92 10.74 -8.03
C THR A 238 9.26 9.28 -8.33
N ILE A 239 8.32 8.36 -8.06
CA ILE A 239 8.54 6.92 -8.24
C ILE A 239 8.04 6.39 -9.60
N ASN A 240 7.58 7.27 -10.49
CA ASN A 240 6.96 6.94 -11.78
C ASN A 240 5.77 5.96 -11.64
N ALA A 241 4.92 6.16 -10.64
CA ALA A 241 3.70 5.38 -10.47
C ALA A 241 2.73 5.64 -11.64
N VAL A 242 1.90 4.65 -11.95
CA VAL A 242 0.84 4.75 -12.96
C VAL A 242 -0.23 5.74 -12.53
N ALA A 243 -0.55 5.76 -11.24
CA ALA A 243 -1.54 6.65 -10.65
C ALA A 243 -1.29 6.81 -9.15
N TYR A 244 -1.68 7.97 -8.64
CA TYR A 244 -2.03 8.18 -7.23
C TYR A 244 -3.55 8.24 -7.12
N VAL A 245 -4.12 7.46 -6.20
CA VAL A 245 -5.56 7.47 -5.92
C VAL A 245 -5.79 7.61 -4.43
N GLU A 246 -6.75 8.44 -4.06
CA GLU A 246 -7.26 8.50 -2.69
C GLU A 246 -8.61 7.80 -2.62
N CYS A 247 -8.83 7.01 -1.55
CA CYS A 247 -10.10 6.35 -1.34
C CYS A 247 -10.46 6.18 0.13
N SER A 248 -11.71 5.85 0.39
CA SER A 248 -12.16 5.27 1.65
C SER A 248 -12.89 3.97 1.36
N ALA A 249 -12.30 2.85 1.77
CA ALA A 249 -12.99 1.56 1.71
C ALA A 249 -14.23 1.51 2.63
N VAL A 250 -14.38 2.44 3.58
CA VAL A 250 -15.54 2.51 4.48
C VAL A 250 -16.70 3.23 3.79
N THR A 251 -16.47 4.43 3.25
CA THR A 251 -17.50 5.24 2.60
C THR A 251 -17.69 4.92 1.12
N GLU A 252 -16.83 4.07 0.55
CA GLU A 252 -16.73 3.71 -0.87
C GLU A 252 -16.28 4.86 -1.79
N GLU A 253 -15.98 6.03 -1.22
CA GLU A 253 -15.43 7.17 -1.96
C GLU A 253 -14.09 6.79 -2.62
N GLY A 254 -13.92 7.12 -3.90
CA GLY A 254 -12.71 6.85 -4.68
C GLY A 254 -12.49 5.39 -5.12
N MET A 255 -13.36 4.44 -4.75
CA MET A 255 -13.19 3.03 -5.13
C MET A 255 -13.27 2.79 -6.65
N SER A 256 -14.10 3.56 -7.36
CA SER A 256 -14.15 3.53 -8.83
C SER A 256 -12.85 4.00 -9.48
N ASP A 257 -12.17 4.97 -8.85
CA ASP A 257 -10.87 5.46 -9.30
C ASP A 257 -9.76 4.43 -9.05
N VAL A 258 -9.85 3.68 -7.94
CA VAL A 258 -8.95 2.54 -7.66
C VAL A 258 -9.10 1.48 -8.75
N PHE A 259 -10.35 1.10 -9.08
CA PHE A 259 -10.60 0.12 -10.14
C PHE A 259 -10.02 0.59 -11.50
N ARG A 260 -10.26 1.85 -11.86
CA ARG A 260 -9.72 2.45 -13.10
C ARG A 260 -8.19 2.51 -13.10
N ALA A 261 -7.56 2.83 -11.98
CA ALA A 261 -6.10 2.83 -11.87
C ALA A 261 -5.52 1.43 -12.10
N ILE A 262 -6.16 0.38 -11.57
CA ILE A 262 -5.78 -1.01 -11.81
C ILE A 262 -5.94 -1.37 -13.30
N GLN A 263 -7.03 -0.96 -13.96
CA GLN A 263 -7.21 -1.14 -15.42
C GLN A 263 -6.09 -0.47 -16.21
N ASN A 264 -5.74 0.77 -15.87
CA ASN A 264 -4.66 1.51 -16.55
C ASN A 264 -3.30 0.85 -16.34
N ALA A 265 -3.01 0.34 -15.15
CA ALA A 265 -1.78 -0.40 -14.87
C ALA A 265 -1.73 -1.74 -15.61
N LEU A 266 -2.87 -2.41 -15.77
CA LEU A 266 -3.00 -3.62 -16.58
C LEU A 266 -2.68 -3.35 -18.05
N GLY A 267 -3.17 -2.25 -18.62
CA GLY A 267 -2.79 -1.82 -19.98
C GLY A 267 -1.29 -1.57 -20.11
N LYS A 268 -0.67 -0.91 -19.13
CA LYS A 268 0.81 -0.74 -19.11
C LYS A 268 1.54 -2.08 -18.98
N ALA A 269 1.07 -3.00 -18.13
CA ALA A 269 1.68 -4.31 -17.94
C ALA A 269 1.63 -5.18 -19.22
N GLN A 270 0.54 -5.07 -20.00
CA GLN A 270 0.45 -5.74 -21.30
C GLN A 270 1.50 -5.26 -22.28
N ALA A 271 1.73 -3.94 -22.37
CA ALA A 271 2.77 -3.38 -23.23
C ALA A 271 4.16 -3.89 -22.88
N TYR A 272 4.44 -4.17 -21.59
CA TYR A 272 5.70 -4.81 -21.18
C TYR A 272 5.77 -6.28 -21.57
N SER A 273 4.66 -7.01 -21.50
CA SER A 273 4.65 -8.44 -21.87
C SER A 273 4.72 -8.67 -23.37
N SER A 274 4.22 -7.74 -24.18
CA SER A 274 4.30 -7.81 -25.65
C SER A 274 5.58 -7.21 -26.21
N ALA A 275 6.37 -6.50 -25.39
CA ALA A 275 7.66 -5.98 -25.81
C ALA A 275 8.66 -7.13 -26.02
N PRO A 276 9.40 -7.15 -27.14
CA PRO A 276 10.41 -8.18 -27.39
C PRO A 276 11.46 -8.15 -26.29
N ILE A 277 11.73 -9.30 -25.67
CA ILE A 277 12.81 -9.42 -24.70
C ILE A 277 14.12 -9.25 -25.46
N TYR A 278 14.84 -8.16 -25.25
CA TYR A 278 16.18 -8.06 -25.82
C TYR A 278 17.17 -8.82 -24.94
N CYS A 279 17.81 -9.86 -25.49
CA CYS A 279 18.79 -10.67 -24.76
C CYS A 279 20.12 -9.91 -24.49
N GLY A 280 20.23 -8.67 -24.95
CA GLY A 280 21.41 -7.80 -24.77
C GLY A 280 22.61 -8.14 -25.66
N ARG A 281 22.51 -9.17 -26.50
CA ARG A 281 23.56 -9.54 -27.46
C ARG A 281 23.28 -8.92 -28.84
N PRO A 282 24.26 -8.28 -29.50
CA PRO A 282 24.13 -7.87 -30.89
C PRO A 282 23.82 -9.12 -31.76
N GLY A 283 22.75 -9.07 -32.56
CA GLY A 283 22.34 -10.17 -33.45
C GLY A 283 21.36 -11.19 -32.88
N CYS A 284 20.81 -10.96 -31.68
CA CYS A 284 19.79 -11.80 -31.07
C CYS A 284 18.38 -11.36 -31.56
N THR A 285 17.80 -12.09 -32.51
CA THR A 285 16.39 -11.91 -32.92
C THR A 285 15.53 -12.87 -32.10
N ILE A 286 14.53 -12.36 -31.38
CA ILE A 286 13.54 -13.20 -30.67
C ILE A 286 12.35 -13.42 -31.61
N LEU A 287 11.94 -14.68 -31.76
CA LEU A 287 10.74 -15.11 -32.48
C LEU A 287 9.46 -14.54 -31.88
#